data_AF-A0A7T1AZJ2-F1
#
_entry.id   AF-A0A7T1AZJ2-F1
#
_cell.length_a   1.000
_cell.length_b   1.000
_cell.length_c   1.000
_cell.angle_alpha   90.00
_cell.angle_beta   90.00
_cell.angle_gamma   90.00
#
_symmetry.space_group_name_H-M   'P 1'
#
loop_
_entity.id
_entity.type
_entity.pdbx_description
1 polymer ?
#
loop_
_entity_poly.entity_id
_entity_poly.type
_entity_poly.pdbx_seq_one_letter_code
_entity_poly.pdbx_strand_id
1 'polypeptide(L)' 'MWHKRTTANINVNEDKEITSYATVGGVGGIDVPLDILPDDFRENFASKFYLYEDGVIKRNPDYTQTRFDEEEQ' A
#
# COMPACT_ATOMS: atom_id res chain seq x y z
N MET A 1 -9.86 27.40 -8.97
CA MET A 1 -9.44 26.09 -9.49
C MET A 1 -9.19 25.19 -8.29
N TRP A 2 -10.04 24.19 -8.04
CA TRP A 2 -9.75 23.17 -7.03
C TRP A 2 -8.86 22.12 -7.67
N HIS A 3 -7.64 21.96 -7.16
CA HIS A 3 -6.82 20.80 -7.52
C HIS A 3 -7.47 19.59 -6.87
N LYS A 4 -8.01 18.67 -7.69
CA LYS A 4 -8.41 17.35 -7.20
C LYS A 4 -7.14 16.70 -6.63
N ARG A 5 -7.08 16.52 -5.31
CA ARG A 5 -6.01 15.73 -4.69
C ARG A 5 -6.18 14.29 -5.16
N THR A 6 -5.16 13.76 -5.80
CA THR A 6 -5.16 12.36 -6.23
C THR A 6 -4.88 11.49 -5.01
N THR A 7 -5.71 10.48 -4.79
CA THR A 7 -5.57 9.54 -3.66
C THR A 7 -5.31 8.13 -4.17
N ALA A 8 -4.76 7.30 -3.30
CA ALA A 8 -4.83 5.85 -3.40
C ALA A 8 -5.72 5.34 -2.26
N ASN A 9 -6.54 4.34 -2.54
CA ASN A 9 -7.25 3.59 -1.51
C ASN A 9 -6.35 2.43 -1.08
N ILE A 10 -6.02 2.31 0.21
CA ILE A 10 -5.18 1.24 0.77
C ILE A 10 -5.98 0.41 1.77
N ASN A 11 -5.88 -0.91 1.69
CA ASN A 11 -6.40 -1.82 2.70
C ASN A 11 -5.30 -2.16 3.70
N VAL A 12 -5.62 -2.07 4.99
CA VAL A 12 -4.67 -2.24 6.10
C VAL A 12 -5.24 -3.24 7.08
N ASN A 13 -4.43 -4.22 7.50
CA ASN A 13 -4.85 -5.22 8.49
C ASN A 13 -4.60 -4.76 9.94
N GLU A 14 -4.85 -5.64 10.92
CA GLU A 14 -4.70 -5.35 12.35
C GLU A 14 -3.25 -5.05 12.76
N ASP A 15 -2.27 -5.62 12.05
CA ASP A 15 -0.83 -5.41 12.25
C ASP A 15 -0.30 -4.18 11.50
N LYS A 16 -1.21 -3.35 10.96
CA LYS A 16 -0.90 -2.13 10.20
C LYS A 16 -0.25 -2.39 8.84
N GLU A 17 -0.25 -3.63 8.37
CA GLU A 17 0.31 -4.02 7.08
C GLU A 17 -0.63 -3.63 5.95
N ILE A 18 -0.08 -3.03 4.90
CA ILE A 18 -0.83 -2.74 3.68
C ILE A 18 -0.95 -4.02 2.87
N THR A 19 -2.17 -4.51 2.72
CA THR A 19 -2.46 -5.80 2.07
C THR A 19 -2.83 -5.64 0.59
N SER A 20 -3.35 -4.47 0.20
CA SER A 20 -3.69 -4.10 -1.18
C SER A 20 -3.81 -2.58 -1.34
N TYR A 21 -3.73 -2.10 -2.59
CA TYR A 21 -3.99 -0.70 -2.92
C TYR A 21 -4.67 -0.55 -4.29
N ALA A 22 -5.35 0.59 -4.51
CA ALA A 22 -5.83 1.00 -5.82
C ALA A 22 -5.67 2.52 -6.01
N THR A 23 -5.17 2.94 -7.17
CA THR A 23 -5.13 4.36 -7.59
C THR A 23 -6.35 4.79 -8.39
N VAL A 24 -7.17 3.84 -8.81
CA VAL A 24 -8.45 4.03 -9.51
C VAL A 24 -9.47 3.07 -8.89
N GLY A 25 -10.62 3.57 -8.44
CA GLY A 25 -11.58 2.77 -7.69
C GLY A 25 -11.20 2.63 -6.21
N GLY A 26 -11.37 1.44 -5.63
CA GLY A 26 -11.03 1.19 -4.24
C GLY A 26 -10.93 -0.29 -3.88
N VAL A 27 -10.17 -0.59 -2.83
CA VAL A 27 -9.96 -1.93 -2.26
C VAL A 27 -10.68 -2.10 -0.91
N GLY A 28 -11.69 -1.27 -0.65
CA GLY A 28 -12.45 -1.27 0.60
C GLY A 28 -11.68 -0.78 1.81
N GLY A 29 -10.65 0.05 1.60
CA GLY A 29 -9.81 0.59 2.65
C GLY A 29 -9.91 2.11 2.78
N ILE A 30 -8.82 2.74 3.22
CA ILE A 30 -8.74 4.18 3.48
C ILE A 30 -8.10 4.93 2.31
N ASP A 31 -8.60 6.13 2.00
CA ASP A 31 -7.99 7.02 1.03
C ASP A 31 -6.80 7.76 1.63
N VAL A 32 -5.63 7.62 1.02
CA VAL A 32 -4.42 8.36 1.36
C VAL A 32 -3.97 9.23 0.19
N PRO A 33 -3.41 10.43 0.44
CA PRO A 33 -2.79 11.24 -0.60
C PRO A 33 -1.65 10.49 -1.31
N LEU A 34 -1.51 10.65 -2.63
CA LEU A 34 -0.41 10.00 -3.36
C LEU A 34 0.98 10.50 -2.95
N ASP A 35 1.10 11.70 -2.40
CA ASP A 35 2.37 12.32 -1.98
C ASP A 35 2.93 11.74 -0.66
N ILE A 36 2.15 10.92 0.06
CA ILE A 36 2.66 10.18 1.23
C ILE A 36 3.16 8.77 0.87
N LEU A 37 2.90 8.30 -0.36
CA LEU A 37 3.45 7.02 -0.82
C LEU A 37 4.97 7.19 -1.00
N PRO A 38 5.79 6.23 -0.53
CA PRO A 38 7.19 6.15 -0.92
C PRO A 38 7.36 6.18 -2.45
N ASP A 39 8.43 6.79 -2.94
CA ASP A 39 8.69 6.89 -4.40
C ASP A 39 8.74 5.51 -5.07
N ASP A 40 9.22 4.50 -4.35
CA ASP A 40 9.35 3.12 -4.79
C ASP A 40 8.12 2.26 -4.46
N PHE A 41 7.05 2.84 -3.91
CA PHE A 41 5.88 2.11 -3.43
C PHE A 41 5.26 1.24 -4.51
N ARG A 42 5.02 1.80 -5.70
CA ARG A 42 4.34 1.09 -6.80
C ARG A 42 5.19 -0.01 -7.41
N GLU A 43 6.49 0.22 -7.51
CA GLU A 43 7.44 -0.72 -8.11
C GLU A 43 7.74 -1.91 -7.17
N ASN A 44 7.77 -1.64 -5.86
CA ASN A 44 8.09 -2.63 -4.84
C ASN A 44 6.87 -3.13 -4.06
N PHE A 45 5.64 -2.82 -4.50
CA PHE A 45 4.46 -3.25 -3.75
C PHE A 45 4.35 -4.77 -3.79
N ALA A 46 4.53 -5.38 -2.62
CA ALA A 46 4.04 -6.71 -2.31
C ALA A 46 3.14 -6.60 -1.08
N SER A 47 2.15 -7.49 -0.97
CA SER A 47 1.29 -7.55 0.21
C SER A 47 2.17 -7.65 1.47
N LYS A 48 1.90 -6.80 2.46
CA LYS A 48 2.64 -6.70 3.74
C LYS A 48 4.04 -6.10 3.68
N PHE A 49 4.54 -5.68 2.51
CA PHE A 49 5.85 -5.04 2.39
C PHE A 49 5.91 -3.64 3.02
N TYR A 50 4.78 -2.95 3.07
CA TYR A 50 4.64 -1.62 3.66
C TYR A 50 3.67 -1.65 4.85
N LEU A 51 3.94 -0.81 5.84
CA LEU A 51 3.08 -0.51 6.98
C LEU A 51 2.44 0.87 6.81
N TYR A 52 1.22 1.06 7.32
CA TYR A 52 0.58 2.36 7.47
C TYR A 52 0.27 2.67 8.93
N GLU A 53 0.94 3.67 9.48
CA GLU A 53 0.83 4.02 10.90
C GLU A 53 0.89 5.53 11.08
N ASP A 54 -0.09 6.10 11.78
CA ASP A 54 -0.20 7.54 12.08
C ASP A 54 -0.07 8.46 10.85
N GLY A 55 -0.62 8.05 9.71
CA GLY A 55 -0.58 8.82 8.46
C GLY A 55 0.71 8.68 7.66
N VAL A 56 1.64 7.82 8.09
CA VAL A 56 2.94 7.59 7.44
C VAL A 56 3.02 6.17 6.90
N ILE A 57 3.53 6.04 5.67
CA ILE A 57 3.83 4.74 5.06
C ILE A 57 5.33 4.48 5.16
N LYS A 58 5.69 3.32 5.72
CA LYS A 58 7.09 2.89 5.91
C LYS A 58 7.25 1.44 5.49
N ARG A 59 8.48 1.03 5.15
CA ARG A 59 8.77 -0.39 4.88
C ARG A 59 8.55 -1.21 6.16
N ASN A 60 7.98 -2.40 6.01
CA ASN A 60 7.80 -3.36 7.09
C ASN A 60 9.15 -4.05 7.38
N PRO A 61 9.78 -3.81 8.56
CA PRO A 61 11.05 -4.44 8.90
C PRO A 61 10.93 -5.96 9.09
N ASP A 62 9.73 -6.45 9.41
CA ASP A 62 9.44 -7.86 9.63
C ASP A 62 8.97 -8.58 8.34
N TYR A 63 9.01 -7.87 7.20
CA TYR A 63 8.61 -8.45 5.92
C TYR A 63 9.47 -9.68 5.59
N THR A 64 8.78 -10.80 5.44
CA THR A 64 9.36 -12.02 4.90
C THR A 64 8.68 -12.32 3.58
N GLN A 65 9.44 -12.29 2.48
CA GLN A 65 8.94 -12.71 1.18
C GLN A 65 8.47 -14.17 1.28
N THR A 66 7.16 -14.39 1.29
CA THR A 66 6.60 -15.73 1.16
C THR A 66 6.88 -16.21 -0.26
N ARG A 67 7.56 -17.34 -0.40
CA ARG A 67 8.03 -17.93 -1.67
C ARG A 67 6.90 -18.37 -2.63
N PHE A 68 5.63 -18.07 -2.36
CA PHE A 68 4.49 -18.68 -3.05
C PHE A 68 3.89 -17.84 -4.19
N ASP A 69 4.63 -16.86 -4.72
CA ASP A 69 4.31 -16.16 -5.97
C ASP A 69 5.03 -16.79 -7.19
N GLU A 70 5.27 -18.11 -7.16
CA GLU A 70 5.84 -18.91 -8.28
C GLU A 70 4.93 -20.08 -8.71
N GLU A 71 3.60 -19.95 -8.63
CA GLU A 71 2.66 -20.90 -9.26
C GLU A 71 1.72 -20.19 -10.25
N GLU A 72 2.28 -19.71 -11.37
CA GLU A 72 1.59 -19.80 -12.67
C GLU A 72 2.54 -20.48 -13.67
N GLN A 73 2.37 -21.80 -13.83
CA GLN A 73 2.58 -22.52 -15.08
C GLN A 73 1.37 -23.41 -15.35
#